data_AF-A0A2V6VDP1-F1
#
_entry.id   AF-A0A2V6VDP1-F1
#
_cell.length_a   1.000
_cell.length_b   1.000
_cell.length_c   1.000
_cell.angle_alpha   90.00
_cell.angle_beta   90.00
_cell.angle_gamma   90.00
#
_symmetry.space_group_name_H-M   'P 1'
#
loop_
_entity.id
_entity.type
_entity.pdbx_description
1 polymer ?
#
loop_
_entity_poly.entity_id
_entity_poly.type
_entity_poly.pdbx_seq_one_letter_code
_entity_poly.pdbx_strand_id
1 'polypeptide(L)' 'MTAVETVPLRGDLPLPLADVIIFEQTARYQGWLWTRGPDGRWRLETVFDGEGFKEYTAKHY' A
#
# COMPACT_ATOMS: atom_id res chain seq x y z
N MET A 1 -5.00 3.39 -7.72
CA MET A 1 -4.03 3.63 -6.63
C MET A 1 -2.99 4.58 -7.17
N THR A 2 -2.85 5.76 -6.58
CA THR A 2 -1.88 6.78 -7.02
C THR A 2 -0.88 6.98 -5.91
N ALA A 3 0.41 6.86 -6.23
CA ALA A 3 1.49 7.17 -5.30
C ALA A 3 1.47 8.67 -4.99
N VAL A 4 1.51 9.03 -3.70
CA VAL A 4 1.53 10.43 -3.26
C VAL A 4 2.94 10.84 -2.88
N GLU A 5 3.63 9.96 -2.15
CA GLU A 5 5.00 10.21 -1.68
C GLU A 5 5.73 8.88 -1.46
N THR A 6 7.06 8.89 -1.60
CA THR A 6 7.94 7.77 -1.26
C THR A 6 9.10 8.30 -0.42
N VAL A 7 9.26 7.80 0.81
CA VAL A 7 10.31 8.26 1.74
C VAL A 7 11.12 7.06 2.26
N PRO A 8 12.46 7.15 2.37
CA PRO A 8 13.24 6.14 3.04
C PRO A 8 12.97 6.17 4.56
N LEU A 9 12.55 5.04 5.14
CA LEU A 9 12.25 4.95 6.58
C LEU A 9 13.49 5.01 7.48
N ARG A 10 14.69 4.80 6.91
CA ARG A 10 15.96 4.84 7.65
C ARG A 10 17.02 5.60 6.86
N GLY A 11 17.03 6.92 7.00
CA GLY A 11 18.03 7.81 6.39
C GLY A 11 19.32 7.97 7.21
N ASP A 12 19.33 7.51 8.46
CA ASP A 12 20.44 7.62 9.43
C ASP A 12 21.34 6.38 9.49
N LEU A 13 21.03 5.34 8.72
CA LEU A 13 21.82 4.12 8.70
C LEU A 13 23.10 4.32 7.87
N PRO A 14 24.29 3.96 8.41
CA PRO A 14 25.55 4.10 7.69
C PRO A 14 25.55 3.19 6.46
N LEU A 15 26.03 3.72 5.32
CA LEU A 15 26.19 2.97 4.08
C LEU A 15 27.18 1.80 4.24
N PRO A 16 26.96 0.64 3.58
CA PRO A 16 25.78 0.28 2.80
C PRO A 16 24.90 -0.70 3.59
N LEU A 17 23.59 -0.46 3.64
CA LEU A 17 22.67 -1.56 3.94
C LEU A 17 22.69 -2.49 2.73
N ALA A 18 23.58 -3.48 2.77
CA ALA A 18 23.99 -4.23 1.59
C ALA A 18 22.82 -4.79 0.76
N ASP A 19 21.69 -5.14 1.39
CA ASP A 19 20.64 -5.87 0.68
C ASP A 19 19.21 -5.45 1.00
N VAL A 20 18.95 -4.38 1.78
CA VAL A 20 17.57 -4.01 2.15
C VAL A 20 17.40 -2.50 2.24
N ILE A 21 16.66 -1.94 1.29
CA ILE A 21 16.10 -0.59 1.40
C ILE A 21 14.62 -0.73 1.76
N ILE A 22 14.21 -0.09 2.86
CA ILE A 22 12.80 -0.02 3.29
C ILE A 22 12.26 1.34 2.85
N PHE A 23 11.30 1.30 1.93
CA PHE A 23 10.57 2.49 1.50
C PHE A 23 9.17 2.48 2.10
N GLU A 24 8.73 3.63 2.60
CA GLU A 24 7.33 3.90 2.84
C GLU A 24 6.77 4.62 1.62
N GLN A 25 5.73 4.04 1.01
CA GLN A 25 4.97 4.68 -0.05
C GLN A 25 3.58 5.03 0.47
N THR A 26 3.29 6.30 0.65
CA THR A 26 1.94 6.76 0.95
C THR A 26 1.12 6.75 -0.34
N ALA A 27 -0.05 6.12 -0.28
CA ALA A 27 -0.94 5.99 -1.41
C ALA A 27 -2.37 6.35 -1.01
N ARG A 28 -3.04 7.08 -1.90
CA ARG A 28 -4.49 7.22 -1.86
C ARG A 28 -5.13 5.97 -2.44
N TYR A 29 -6.07 5.40 -1.69
CA TYR A 29 -6.88 4.28 -2.14
C TYR A 29 -8.35 4.66 -2.18
N GLN A 30 -9.04 4.04 -3.14
CA GLN A 30 -10.49 4.04 -3.28
C GLN A 30 -10.88 2.58 -3.51
N GLY A 31 -11.90 2.12 -2.81
CA GLY A 31 -12.33 0.74 -2.83
C GLY A 31 -13.83 0.58 -2.65
N TRP A 32 -14.33 -0.56 -3.10
CA TRP A 32 -15.73 -0.94 -3.05
C TRP A 32 -15.84 -2.34 -2.45
N LEU A 33 -16.66 -2.50 -1.43
CA LEU A 33 -16.98 -3.81 -0.87
C LEU A 33 -18.27 -4.33 -1.51
N TRP A 34 -18.16 -5.42 -2.25
CA TRP A 34 -19.30 -6.13 -2.82
C TRP A 34 -19.51 -7.45 -2.09
N THR A 35 -20.76 -7.76 -1.75
CA THR A 35 -21.15 -9.03 -1.15
C THR A 35 -22.10 -9.76 -2.07
N ARG A 36 -21.91 -11.07 -2.22
CA ARG A 36 -22.79 -11.91 -3.02
C ARG A 36 -23.86 -12.55 -2.12
N GLY A 37 -25.12 -12.26 -2.43
CA GLY A 37 -26.27 -12.83 -1.71
C GLY A 37 -26.52 -14.29 -2.06
N PRO A 38 -27.36 -15.00 -1.28
CA PRO A 38 -27.78 -16.38 -1.57
C PRO A 38 -28.55 -16.53 -2.89
N ASP A 39 -29.14 -15.45 -3.39
CA ASP A 39 -29.78 -15.35 -4.71
C ASP A 39 -28.76 -15.21 -5.87
N GLY A 40 -27.46 -15.23 -5.55
CA GLY A 40 -26.36 -15.12 -6.49
C GLY A 40 -26.08 -13.70 -6.98
N ARG A 41 -26.83 -12.69 -6.51
CA ARG A 41 -26.65 -11.29 -6.93
C ARG A 41 -25.58 -10.60 -6.09
N TRP A 42 -24.86 -9.69 -6.72
CA TRP A 42 -23.90 -8.83 -6.04
C TRP A 42 -24.60 -7.57 -5.52
N ARG A 43 -24.35 -7.20 -4.27
CA ARG A 43 -24.77 -5.95 -3.67
C ARG A 43 -23.54 -5.16 -3.22
N LEU A 44 -23.50 -3.87 -3.55
CA LEU A 44 -22.50 -2.96 -3.01
C LEU A 44 -22.88 -2.69 -1.55
N GLU A 45 -22.01 -3.06 -0.62
CA GLU A 45 -22.21 -2.83 0.81
C GLU A 45 -21.67 -1.46 1.22
N THR A 46 -20.47 -1.12 0.76
CA THR A 46 -19.83 0.14 1.13
C THR A 46 -18.79 0.57 0.11
N VAL A 47 -18.52 1.87 0.11
CA VAL A 47 -17.42 2.52 -0.61
C VAL A 47 -16.52 3.13 0.44
N PHE A 48 -15.21 2.95 0.28
CA PHE A 48 -14.24 3.53 1.18
C PHE A 48 -13.12 4.20 0.40
N ASP A 49 -12.66 5.32 0.92
CA ASP A 49 -11.47 6.00 0.48
C ASP A 49 -10.59 6.32 1.68
N GLY A 50 -9.33 6.62 1.41
CA GLY A 50 -8.40 6.95 2.46
C GLY A 50 -6.96 7.05 1.97
N GLU A 51 -6.10 7.37 2.93
CA GLU A 51 -4.66 7.35 2.77
C GLU A 51 -4.10 6.20 3.59
N GLY A 52 -3.13 5.48 3.03
CA GLY A 52 -2.44 4.40 3.70
C GLY A 52 -1.02 4.30 3.18
N PHE A 53 -0.16 3.61 3.91
CA PHE A 53 1.21 3.39 3.48
C PHE A 53 1.41 1.95 3.03
N LYS A 54 2.30 1.76 2.06
CA LYS A 54 2.81 0.46 1.67
C LYS A 54 4.30 0.43 1.92
N GLU A 55 4.72 -0.51 2.76
CA GLU A 55 6.13 -0.79 3.00
C GLU A 55 6.65 -1.73 1.92
N TYR A 56 7.81 -1.43 1.35
CA TYR A 56 8.50 -2.33 0.42
C TYR A 56 9.92 -2.58 0.87
N THR A 57 10.32 -3.83 0.81
CA THR A 57 11.69 -4.30 0.99
C THR A 57 12.28 -4.64 -0.38
N ALA A 58 13.26 -3.87 -0.86
CA ALA A 58 13.97 -4.20 -2.09
C ALA A 58 15.32 -4.85 -1.74
N LYS A 59 15.59 -6.04 -2.30
CA LYS A 59 16.93 -6.64 -2.34
C LYS A 59 17.62 -6.26 -3.64
N HIS A 60 18.82 -5.71 -3.56
CA HIS A 60 19.69 -5.55 -4.72
C HIS A 60 20.19 -6.95 -5.14
N TYR A 61 20.00 -7.31 -6.41
CA TYR A 61 20.65 -8.47 -7.04
C TYR A 61 21.72 -7.97 -8.02
#